data_AF-A0AAJ7VLI1-F1
#
_entry.id   AF-A0AAJ7VLI1-F1
#
_cell.length_a   1.000
_cell.length_b   1.000
_cell.length_c   1.000
_cell.angle_alpha   90.00
_cell.angle_beta   90.00
_cell.angle_gamma   90.00
#
_symmetry.space_group_name_H-M   'P 1'
#
loop_
_entity.id
_entity.type
_entity.pdbx_description
1 polymer ?
#
loop_
_entity_poly.entity_id
_entity_poly.type
_entity_poly.pdbx_seq_one_letter_code
_entity_poly.pdbx_strand_id
1 'polypeptide(L)'
;MRSLCIVLVLCVCSGALGVQVKVGDRSFPLEAVKQLKELMDLNDNVSPHLAETSVTAVCANPLLPQVFRTVCQGKGTGIVFSRLVYIITPSDPCEICANPSCFGCLN
;
A
#
# COMPACT_ATOMS: atom_id res chain seq x y z
N MET A 1 8.56 31.09 -12.02
CA MET A 1 7.97 30.51 -10.78
C MET A 1 7.30 29.15 -11.02
N ARG A 2 6.36 29.02 -11.98
CA ARG A 2 5.69 27.73 -12.30
C ARG A 2 6.62 26.57 -12.66
N SER A 3 7.66 26.81 -13.47
CA SER A 3 8.66 25.78 -13.81
C SER A 3 9.48 25.31 -12.61
N LEU A 4 9.79 26.21 -11.67
CA LEU A 4 10.56 25.86 -10.48
C LEU A 4 9.73 24.96 -9.56
N CYS A 5 8.43 25.24 -9.42
CA CYS A 5 7.50 24.41 -8.66
C CYS A 5 7.35 23.00 -9.26
N ILE A 6 7.26 22.89 -10.59
CA ILE A 6 7.14 21.57 -11.26
C ILE A 6 8.41 20.74 -11.07
N VAL A 7 9.59 21.37 -11.20
CA VAL A 7 10.88 20.68 -11.02
C VAL A 7 11.12 20.30 -9.55
N LEU A 8 10.73 21.14 -8.59
CA LEU A 8 10.77 20.81 -7.16
C LEU A 8 9.85 19.63 -6.82
N VAL A 9 8.62 19.61 -7.34
CA VAL A 9 7.68 18.49 -7.15
C VAL A 9 8.25 17.20 -7.75
N LEU A 10 8.77 17.25 -8.97
CA LEU A 10 9.37 16.08 -9.63
C LEU A 10 10.62 15.57 -8.90
N CYS A 11 11.51 16.45 -8.45
CA CYS A 11 12.71 16.08 -7.70
C CYS A 11 12.40 15.45 -6.33
N VAL A 12 11.38 15.96 -5.62
CA VAL A 12 10.91 15.36 -4.35
C VAL A 12 10.31 13.97 -4.60
N CYS A 13 9.62 13.76 -5.74
CA CYS A 13 9.10 12.45 -6.12
C CYS A 13 10.19 11.43 -6.49
N SER A 14 11.35 11.87 -7.00
CA SER A 14 12.48 10.98 -7.33
C SER A 14 13.43 10.70 -6.15
N GLY A 15 13.41 11.53 -5.10
CA GLY A 15 14.31 11.41 -3.93
C GLY A 15 13.87 10.39 -2.87
N ALA A 16 12.61 9.95 -2.90
CA ALA A 16 12.12 8.85 -2.07
C ALA A 16 12.09 7.55 -2.88
N LEU A 17 13.26 6.97 -3.15
CA LEU A 17 13.37 5.54 -3.49
C LEU A 17 13.02 4.74 -2.22
N GLY A 18 11.75 4.78 -1.82
CA GLY A 18 11.23 4.02 -0.70
C GLY A 18 11.13 2.54 -1.07
N VAL A 19 11.07 1.69 -0.05
CA VAL A 19 10.83 0.25 -0.26
C VAL A 19 9.48 0.07 -0.95
N GLN A 20 9.47 -0.75 -2.00
CA GLN A 20 8.29 -1.10 -2.76
C GLN A 20 7.89 -2.55 -2.45
N VAL A 21 6.61 -2.79 -2.22
CA VAL A 21 6.02 -4.12 -2.01
C VAL A 21 5.39 -4.61 -3.31
N LYS A 22 5.76 -5.81 -3.77
CA LYS A 22 5.26 -6.39 -5.02
C LYS A 22 4.24 -7.50 -4.77
N VAL A 23 3.12 -7.44 -5.51
CA VAL A 23 2.11 -8.51 -5.59
C VAL A 23 1.76 -8.76 -7.05
N GLY A 24 2.13 -9.94 -7.55
CA GLY A 24 2.06 -10.23 -8.99
C GLY A 24 2.92 -9.25 -9.77
N ASP A 25 2.34 -8.59 -10.76
CA ASP A 25 3.02 -7.60 -11.61
C ASP A 25 2.90 -6.15 -11.10
N ARG A 26 2.26 -5.95 -9.94
CA ARG A 26 2.02 -4.62 -9.36
C ARG A 26 2.96 -4.36 -8.20
N SER A 27 3.43 -3.12 -8.08
CA SER A 27 4.27 -2.66 -6.98
C SER A 27 3.66 -1.44 -6.30
N PHE A 28 3.73 -1.41 -4.98
CA PHE A 28 3.15 -0.36 -4.14
C PHE A 28 4.19 0.15 -3.13
N PRO A 29 4.19 1.44 -2.79
CA PRO A 29 5.08 1.95 -1.73
C PRO A 29 4.79 1.30 -0.37
N LEU A 30 5.82 0.88 0.36
CA LEU A 30 5.71 0.24 1.67
C LEU A 30 4.88 1.09 2.63
N GLU A 31 5.12 2.41 2.66
CA GLU A 31 4.37 3.33 3.52
C GLU A 31 2.87 3.35 3.19
N ALA A 32 2.50 3.27 1.91
CA ALA A 32 1.09 3.14 1.54
C ALA A 32 0.52 1.80 2.00
N VAL A 33 1.29 0.71 1.91
CA VAL A 33 0.84 -0.62 2.36
C VAL A 33 0.68 -0.68 3.89
N LYS A 34 1.52 0.01 4.67
CA LYS A 34 1.34 0.18 6.12
C LYS A 34 0.03 0.90 6.45
N GLN A 35 -0.27 1.99 5.76
CA GLN A 35 -1.55 2.70 5.91
C GLN A 35 -2.75 1.81 5.54
N LEU A 36 -2.63 0.99 4.49
CA LEU A 36 -3.65 0.01 4.13
C LEU A 36 -3.86 -1.02 5.25
N LYS A 37 -2.78 -1.52 5.86
CA LYS A 37 -2.85 -2.43 7.00
C LYS A 37 -3.61 -1.80 8.17
N GLU A 38 -3.30 -0.57 8.55
CA GLU A 38 -4.02 0.13 9.62
C GLU A 38 -5.53 0.24 9.33
N LEU A 39 -5.90 0.59 8.09
CA LEU A 39 -7.30 0.66 7.68
C LEU A 39 -8.02 -0.71 7.73
N MET A 40 -7.32 -1.79 7.43
CA MET A 40 -7.86 -3.16 7.50
C MET A 40 -7.96 -3.66 8.94
N ASP A 41 -6.95 -3.42 9.77
CA ASP A 41 -6.94 -3.80 11.19
C ASP A 41 -8.06 -3.07 11.98
N LEU A 42 -8.34 -1.80 11.63
CA LEU A 42 -9.48 -1.05 12.18
C LEU A 42 -10.82 -1.72 11.85
N ASN A 43 -10.93 -2.29 10.65
CA ASN A 43 -12.16 -2.93 10.19
C ASN A 43 -12.30 -4.38 10.70
N ASP A 44 -11.20 -5.07 11.03
CA ASP A 44 -11.22 -6.43 11.59
C ASP A 44 -11.79 -6.50 13.02
N ASN A 45 -11.87 -5.36 13.72
CA ASN A 45 -12.62 -5.25 14.98
C ASN A 45 -14.15 -5.36 14.79
N VAL A 46 -14.63 -5.40 13.55
CA VAL A 46 -16.05 -5.51 13.18
C VAL A 46 -16.31 -6.89 12.58
N SER A 47 -16.36 -7.92 13.44
CA SER A 47 -16.78 -9.31 13.15
C SER A 47 -16.14 -10.03 11.93
N PRO A 48 -15.45 -11.18 12.12
CA PRO A 48 -14.68 -11.86 11.07
C PRO A 48 -15.50 -12.42 9.89
N HIS A 49 -16.83 -12.33 9.92
CA HIS A 49 -17.73 -12.92 8.93
C HIS A 49 -17.98 -12.04 7.68
N LEU A 50 -17.27 -10.91 7.54
CA LEU A 50 -17.57 -9.84 6.57
C LEU A 50 -16.33 -9.41 5.76
N ALA A 51 -15.51 -10.36 5.29
CA ALA A 51 -14.31 -10.07 4.50
C ALA A 51 -14.58 -9.34 3.16
N GLU A 52 -15.78 -9.43 2.58
CA GLU A 52 -16.16 -8.60 1.42
C GLU A 52 -16.62 -7.19 1.82
N THR A 53 -17.33 -7.08 2.95
CA THR A 53 -17.82 -5.80 3.49
C THR A 53 -16.67 -4.94 3.98
N SER A 54 -15.61 -5.57 4.50
CA SER A 54 -14.39 -4.90 4.91
C SER A 54 -13.66 -4.25 3.73
N VAL A 55 -13.58 -4.93 2.59
CA VAL A 55 -12.94 -4.38 1.38
C VAL A 55 -13.73 -3.20 0.82
N THR A 56 -15.05 -3.27 0.82
CA THR A 56 -15.91 -2.16 0.38
C THR A 56 -15.74 -0.95 1.30
N ALA A 57 -15.68 -1.16 2.62
CA ALA A 57 -15.44 -0.11 3.60
C ALA A 57 -14.05 0.52 3.42
N VAL A 58 -13.01 -0.28 3.22
CA VAL A 58 -11.65 0.19 2.93
C VAL A 58 -11.61 1.01 1.64
N CYS A 59 -12.29 0.56 0.59
CA CYS A 59 -12.37 1.29 -0.69
C CYS A 59 -13.17 2.61 -0.60
N ALA A 60 -14.17 2.68 0.27
CA ALA A 60 -14.93 3.90 0.55
C ALA A 60 -14.21 4.86 1.51
N ASN A 61 -13.18 4.39 2.22
CA ASN A 61 -12.48 5.19 3.22
C ASN A 61 -11.77 6.40 2.56
N PRO A 62 -11.99 7.64 3.03
CA PRO A 62 -11.35 8.83 2.47
C PRO A 62 -9.83 8.84 2.69
N LEU A 63 -9.34 8.16 3.72
CA LEU A 63 -7.91 8.05 4.05
C LEU A 63 -7.18 6.97 3.23
N LEU A 64 -7.89 6.21 2.38
CA LEU A 64 -7.24 5.22 1.52
C LEU A 64 -6.22 5.90 0.59
N PRO A 65 -4.94 5.45 0.59
CA PRO A 65 -3.91 5.99 -0.29
C PRO A 65 -4.30 5.92 -1.77
N GLN A 66 -3.99 6.98 -2.53
CA GLN A 66 -4.47 7.14 -3.91
C GLN A 66 -4.02 6.00 -4.83
N VAL A 67 -2.85 5.40 -4.55
CA VAL A 67 -2.31 4.26 -5.30
C VAL A 67 -3.20 3.02 -5.28
N PHE A 68 -4.10 2.88 -4.30
CA PHE A 68 -5.02 1.73 -4.20
C PHE A 68 -6.39 1.98 -4.85
N ARG A 69 -6.70 3.21 -5.27
CA ARG A 69 -8.00 3.54 -5.88
C ARG A 69 -8.23 2.74 -7.17
N THR A 70 -7.18 2.50 -7.95
CA THR A 70 -7.23 1.67 -9.16
C THR A 70 -7.42 0.18 -8.82
N VAL A 71 -6.93 -0.28 -7.67
CA VAL A 71 -7.16 -1.65 -7.20
C VAL A 71 -8.63 -1.85 -6.86
N CYS A 72 -9.26 -0.89 -6.18
CA CYS A 72 -10.69 -0.92 -5.84
C CYS A 72 -11.63 -1.02 -7.05
N GLN A 73 -11.19 -0.56 -8.23
CA GLN A 73 -11.97 -0.65 -9.48
C GLN A 73 -11.83 -2.02 -10.17
N GLY A 74 -10.85 -2.83 -9.76
CA GLY A 74 -10.57 -4.14 -10.34
C GLY A 74 -11.34 -5.27 -9.68
N LYS A 75 -11.34 -6.44 -10.33
CA LYS A 75 -11.76 -7.69 -9.69
C LYS A 75 -10.66 -8.15 -8.73
N GLY A 76 -11.05 -8.81 -7.63
CA GLY A 76 -10.10 -9.41 -6.68
C GLY A 76 -9.41 -8.43 -5.73
N THR A 77 -9.98 -7.24 -5.50
CA THR A 77 -9.48 -6.23 -4.56
C THR A 77 -9.14 -6.82 -3.19
N GLY A 78 -10.04 -7.64 -2.63
CA GLY A 78 -9.81 -8.28 -1.33
C GLY A 78 -8.56 -9.16 -1.33
N ILE A 79 -8.37 -9.97 -2.37
CA ILE A 79 -7.18 -10.84 -2.49
C ILE A 79 -5.90 -10.01 -2.56
N VAL A 80 -5.91 -8.91 -3.32
CA VAL A 80 -4.73 -8.04 -3.44
C VAL A 80 -4.42 -7.36 -2.11
N PHE A 81 -5.42 -6.79 -1.44
CA PHE A 81 -5.24 -6.11 -0.16
C PHE A 81 -4.80 -7.07 0.95
N SER A 82 -5.47 -8.22 1.10
CA SER A 82 -5.06 -9.25 2.07
C SER A 82 -3.63 -9.73 1.83
N ARG A 83 -3.21 -9.91 0.57
CA ARG A 83 -1.85 -10.34 0.25
C ARG A 83 -0.80 -9.27 0.54
N LEU A 84 -1.12 -8.00 0.25
CA LEU A 84 -0.24 -6.88 0.58
C LEU A 84 -0.03 -6.77 2.10
N VAL A 85 -1.11 -6.82 2.88
CA VAL A 85 -1.05 -6.77 4.35
C VAL A 85 -0.32 -7.98 4.91
N TYR A 86 -0.56 -9.17 4.37
CA TYR A 86 0.15 -10.38 4.77
C TYR A 86 1.67 -10.27 4.55
N ILE A 87 2.11 -9.73 3.41
CA ILE A 87 3.54 -9.56 3.10
C ILE A 87 4.25 -8.67 4.12
N ILE A 88 3.59 -7.61 4.57
CA ILE A 88 4.14 -6.64 5.53
C ILE A 88 3.76 -6.95 6.99
N THR A 89 3.30 -8.17 7.29
CA THR A 89 2.98 -8.58 8.65
C THR A 89 3.91 -9.72 9.09
N PRO A 90 4.80 -9.49 10.08
CA PRO A 90 5.09 -8.21 10.73
C PRO A 90 5.77 -7.22 9.76
N SER A 91 5.84 -5.93 10.10
CA SER A 91 6.32 -4.89 9.17
C SER A 91 7.84 -4.84 9.03
N ASP A 92 8.56 -5.29 10.05
CA ASP A 92 10.02 -5.26 10.11
C ASP A 92 10.72 -5.90 8.90
N PRO A 93 10.29 -7.04 8.33
CA PRO A 93 11.04 -7.71 7.27
C PRO A 93 11.11 -6.91 5.96
N CYS A 94 10.18 -5.98 5.73
CA CYS A 94 10.26 -5.07 4.58
C CYS A 94 11.08 -3.81 4.89
N GLU A 95 11.19 -3.40 6.16
CA GLU A 95 12.06 -2.28 6.57
C GLU A 95 13.53 -2.67 6.57
N ILE A 96 13.83 -3.90 6.98
CA ILE A 96 15.20 -4.45 6.97
C ILE A 96 15.51 -5.26 5.70
N CYS A 97 14.63 -5.20 4.69
CA CYS A 97 14.85 -5.82 3.38
C CYS A 97 15.10 -7.34 3.41
N ALA A 98 14.48 -8.02 4.38
CA ALA A 98 14.52 -9.47 4.58
C ALA A 98 13.37 -10.20 3.89
N ASN A 99 12.34 -9.49 3.40
CA ASN A 99 11.24 -10.08 2.63
C ASN A 99 11.48 -9.93 1.11
N PRO A 100 11.48 -11.03 0.33
CA PRO A 100 11.75 -10.98 -1.11
C PRO A 100 10.65 -10.28 -1.92
N SER A 101 9.50 -10.00 -1.32
CA SER A 101 8.43 -9.21 -1.94
C SER A 101 8.68 -7.70 -1.83
N CYS A 102 9.73 -7.29 -1.10
CA CYS A 102 10.08 -5.90 -0.82
C CYS A 102 11.38 -5.52 -1.56
N PHE A 103 11.34 -4.44 -2.32
CA PHE A 103 12.37 -4.02 -3.29
C PHE A 103 12.74 -2.55 -3.12
N GLY A 104 13.84 -2.10 -3.71
CA GLY A 104 14.25 -0.69 -3.69
C GLY A 104 15.09 -0.29 -2.47
N CYS A 105 15.52 -1.27 -1.68
CA CYS A 105 16.51 -1.06 -0.63
C CYS A 105 17.88 -0.69 -1.21
N LEU A 106 18.59 0.25 -0.58
CA LEU A 106 20.01 0.45 -0.81
C LEU A 106 20.76 -0.72 -0.16
N ASN A 107 21.52 -1.47 -0.95
CA ASN A 107 22.47 -2.46 -0.43
C ASN A 107 23.65 -1.77 0.26
#